data_AF-A0A411WVW9-F1
#
_entry.id   AF-A0A411WVW9-F1
#
_cell.length_a   1.000
_cell.length_b   1.000
_cell.length_c   1.000
_cell.angle_alpha   90.00
_cell.angle_beta   90.00
_cell.angle_gamma   90.00
#
_symmetry.space_group_name_H-M   'P 1'
#
loop_
_entity.id
_entity.type
_entity.pdbx_description
1 polymer ?
#
loop_
_entity_poly.entity_id
_entity_poly.type
_entity_poly.pdbx_seq_one_letter_code
_entity_poly.pdbx_strand_id
1 'polypeptide(L)'
;MAVKNKLLLAQTGPKMKKVILAGILGALVSASASADTLYFAYKGFYDAYHGVLKPNESLTGHFVANDLNNDGAYSKNELVSLKIGRLNLENVCESYSDGYFISYCVKAFSYSASEGLTIDAYRNVSVEYNAHYNSVKTGEFYKYTWHGYDSGHITSWTWTPETKFVTSTSPVPEPASIAMLGLGLGTLMLARRRRR
;
A
#
# COMPACT_ATOMS: atom_id res chain seq x y z
N MET A 1 -21.74 65.32 56.77
CA MET A 1 -20.30 65.32 57.17
C MET A 1 -19.90 63.90 57.51
N ALA A 2 -18.80 63.29 57.09
CA ALA A 2 -17.79 63.53 56.06
C ALA A 2 -16.70 62.46 56.29
N VAL A 3 -16.26 61.78 55.22
CA VAL A 3 -14.88 61.29 54.98
C VAL A 3 -14.35 60.18 55.94
N LYS A 4 -14.23 58.91 55.52
CA LYS A 4 -13.23 58.21 54.65
C LYS A 4 -11.87 57.91 55.31
N ASN A 5 -11.45 56.64 55.09
CA ASN A 5 -10.10 56.07 54.96
C ASN A 5 -9.29 55.89 56.27
N LYS A 6 -8.46 54.83 56.47
CA LYS A 6 -7.55 54.16 55.53
C LYS A 6 -7.05 52.79 56.08
N LEU A 7 -6.61 51.96 55.14
CA LEU A 7 -5.96 50.63 55.22
C LEU A 7 -4.91 50.41 56.32
N LEU A 8 -4.74 49.13 56.71
CA LEU A 8 -3.41 48.50 56.83
C LEU A 8 -3.46 47.00 56.51
N LEU A 9 -2.44 46.57 55.76
CA LEU A 9 -2.20 45.27 55.14
C LEU A 9 -1.87 44.16 56.15
N ALA A 10 -2.19 42.92 55.78
CA ALA A 10 -1.36 41.76 56.14
C ALA A 10 -1.29 40.79 54.94
N GLN A 11 -0.13 40.77 54.29
CA GLN A 11 0.28 39.75 53.32
C GLN A 11 0.74 38.49 54.07
N THR A 12 0.26 37.31 53.67
CA THR A 12 0.97 36.04 53.94
C THR A 12 0.93 35.15 52.69
N GLY A 13 2.12 34.87 52.15
CA GLY A 13 2.56 33.52 51.77
C GLY A 13 1.93 32.81 50.54
N PRO A 14 2.75 32.44 49.52
CA PRO A 14 2.28 31.80 48.29
C PRO A 14 2.24 30.27 48.40
N LYS A 15 1.40 29.63 47.58
CA LYS A 15 1.67 28.39 46.82
C LYS A 15 0.36 27.80 46.30
N MET A 16 0.19 27.76 44.99
CA MET A 16 -0.06 26.49 44.31
C MET A 16 0.06 26.68 42.80
N LYS A 17 1.12 26.06 42.27
CA LYS A 17 1.31 25.75 40.86
C LYS A 17 0.18 24.84 40.41
N LYS A 18 -0.41 25.14 39.26
CA LYS A 18 -0.73 24.18 38.17
C LYS A 18 -1.45 24.94 37.06
N VAL A 19 -0.65 25.39 36.10
CA VAL A 19 -1.12 25.67 34.74
C VAL A 19 -1.60 24.34 34.17
N ILE A 20 -2.86 24.24 33.77
CA ILE A 20 -3.31 23.22 32.83
C ILE A 20 -3.97 23.97 31.67
N LEU A 21 -3.15 24.13 30.63
CA LEU A 21 -3.53 24.60 29.30
C LEU A 21 -4.34 23.45 28.66
N ALA A 22 -5.67 23.58 28.59
CA ALA A 22 -6.49 22.64 27.86
C ALA A 22 -6.44 23.01 26.36
N GLY A 23 -5.54 22.37 25.63
CA GLY A 23 -5.46 22.48 24.17
C GLY A 23 -6.60 21.67 23.54
N ILE A 24 -7.61 22.37 23.01
CA ILE A 24 -8.56 21.78 22.08
C ILE A 24 -7.93 21.89 20.70
N LEU A 25 -7.17 20.87 20.30
CA LEU A 25 -6.87 20.64 18.88
C LEU A 25 -8.11 19.98 18.27
N GLY A 26 -9.06 20.81 17.85
CA GLY A 26 -10.11 20.38 16.92
C GLY A 26 -9.46 20.20 15.56
N ALA A 27 -9.03 18.98 15.25
CA ALA A 27 -8.66 18.62 13.89
C ALA A 27 -9.95 18.61 13.05
N LEU A 28 -10.18 19.71 12.32
CA LEU A 28 -11.04 19.72 11.15
C LEU A 28 -10.46 18.69 10.18
N VAL A 29 -11.10 17.52 10.09
CA VAL A 29 -10.84 16.57 9.00
C VAL A 29 -11.47 17.19 7.76
N SER A 30 -10.73 18.08 7.10
CA SER A 30 -10.99 18.39 5.71
C SER A 30 -10.71 17.10 4.95
N ALA A 31 -11.76 16.38 4.55
CA ALA A 31 -11.66 15.34 3.56
C ALA A 31 -11.22 15.99 2.25
N SER A 32 -9.91 16.17 2.09
CA SER A 32 -9.35 16.35 0.76
C SER A 32 -9.62 15.06 0.01
N ALA A 33 -10.23 15.13 -1.17
CA ALA A 33 -10.24 14.04 -2.15
C ALA A 33 -8.82 13.83 -2.69
N SER A 34 -7.90 13.50 -1.77
CA SER A 34 -6.55 13.09 -2.06
C SER A 34 -6.60 11.63 -2.45
N ALA A 35 -5.90 11.28 -3.51
CA ALA A 35 -5.81 9.89 -3.92
C ALA A 35 -5.20 9.05 -2.79
N ASP A 36 -5.92 8.00 -2.39
CA ASP A 36 -5.47 7.05 -1.39
C ASP A 36 -4.57 6.03 -2.07
N THR A 37 -3.43 5.76 -1.45
CA THR A 37 -2.53 4.69 -1.88
C THR A 37 -2.64 3.53 -0.90
N LEU A 38 -3.10 2.39 -1.38
CA LEU A 38 -3.20 1.17 -0.58
C LEU A 38 -2.22 0.13 -1.11
N TYR A 39 -1.39 -0.40 -0.21
CA TYR A 39 -0.46 -1.48 -0.48
C TYR A 39 -1.09 -2.81 -0.07
N PHE A 40 -0.78 -3.86 -0.83
CA PHE A 40 -1.26 -5.19 -0.53
C PHE A 40 -0.22 -6.27 -0.85
N ALA A 41 -0.40 -7.41 -0.22
CA ALA A 41 0.34 -8.62 -0.52
C ALA A 41 -0.55 -9.85 -0.42
N TYR A 42 -0.34 -10.77 -1.35
CA TYR A 42 -0.79 -12.15 -1.27
C TYR A 42 0.40 -13.03 -0.94
N LYS A 43 0.22 -14.01 -0.06
CA LYS A 43 1.27 -14.97 0.29
C LYS A 43 0.77 -16.41 0.26
N GLY A 44 1.54 -17.29 -0.34
CA GLY A 44 1.22 -18.70 -0.51
C GLY A 44 0.48 -18.95 -1.80
N PHE A 45 1.11 -19.63 -2.75
CA PHE A 45 0.55 -19.90 -4.07
C PHE A 45 0.85 -21.31 -4.53
N TYR A 46 0.01 -21.87 -5.39
CA TYR A 46 0.36 -23.06 -6.15
C TYR A 46 1.04 -22.65 -7.46
N ASP A 47 2.27 -23.12 -7.67
CA ASP A 47 2.97 -22.96 -8.94
C ASP A 47 2.43 -23.99 -9.93
N ALA A 48 1.49 -23.55 -10.77
CA ALA A 48 0.80 -24.42 -11.71
C ALA A 48 1.71 -24.93 -12.83
N TYR A 49 2.84 -24.27 -13.08
CA TYR A 49 3.80 -24.72 -14.10
C TYR A 49 4.67 -25.86 -13.57
N HIS A 50 5.14 -25.76 -12.32
CA HIS A 50 5.97 -26.81 -11.70
C HIS A 50 5.17 -27.86 -10.92
N GLY A 51 3.88 -27.62 -10.68
CA GLY A 51 3.01 -28.53 -9.91
C GLY A 51 3.31 -28.55 -8.41
N VAL A 52 3.78 -27.44 -7.83
CA VAL A 52 4.27 -27.39 -6.44
C VAL A 52 3.63 -26.24 -5.66
N LEU A 53 3.18 -26.53 -4.44
CA LEU A 53 2.74 -25.50 -3.49
C LEU A 53 3.95 -24.72 -2.95
N LYS A 54 3.92 -23.40 -3.09
CA LYS A 54 4.93 -22.46 -2.59
C LYS A 54 4.31 -21.57 -1.50
N PRO A 55 4.31 -22.00 -0.23
CA PRO A 55 3.65 -21.27 0.87
C PRO A 55 4.33 -19.93 1.21
N ASN A 56 5.58 -19.75 0.78
CA ASN A 56 6.35 -18.53 1.04
C ASN A 56 6.38 -17.55 -0.13
N GLU A 57 5.85 -17.93 -1.30
CA GLU A 57 5.83 -17.06 -2.46
C GLU A 57 4.88 -15.89 -2.20
N SER A 58 5.27 -14.69 -2.62
CA SER A 58 4.49 -13.48 -2.39
C SER A 58 4.27 -12.69 -3.67
N LEU A 59 3.03 -12.25 -3.88
CA LEU A 59 2.66 -11.31 -4.92
C LEU A 59 2.24 -10.00 -4.26
N THR A 60 3.04 -8.96 -4.45
CA THR A 60 2.80 -7.64 -3.86
C THR A 60 2.33 -6.65 -4.90
N GLY A 61 1.68 -5.59 -4.42
CA GLY A 61 1.18 -4.53 -5.25
C GLY A 61 0.74 -3.32 -4.46
N HIS A 62 0.32 -2.30 -5.19
CA HIS A 62 -0.44 -1.19 -4.65
C HIS A 62 -1.39 -0.67 -5.71
N PHE A 63 -2.42 0.04 -5.27
CA PHE A 63 -3.25 0.84 -6.15
C PHE A 63 -3.40 2.24 -5.59
N VAL A 64 -3.71 3.17 -6.49
CA VAL A 64 -4.08 4.54 -6.18
C VAL A 64 -5.52 4.73 -6.60
N ALA A 65 -6.38 5.19 -5.69
CA ALA A 65 -7.80 5.41 -5.98
C ALA A 65 -8.32 6.67 -5.27
N ASN A 66 -9.36 7.27 -5.83
CA ASN A 66 -10.09 8.38 -5.19
C ASN A 66 -11.46 7.86 -4.76
N ASP A 67 -11.76 7.83 -3.46
CA ASP A 67 -13.11 7.53 -2.99
C ASP A 67 -14.04 8.72 -3.35
N LEU A 68 -14.72 8.61 -4.50
CA LEU A 68 -15.53 9.71 -5.04
C LEU A 68 -16.90 9.76 -4.39
N ASN A 69 -17.39 8.62 -3.88
CA ASN A 69 -18.71 8.49 -3.28
C ASN A 69 -18.68 8.44 -1.73
N ASN A 70 -17.48 8.40 -1.13
CA ASN A 70 -17.22 8.32 0.31
C ASN A 70 -17.85 7.08 0.99
N ASP A 71 -17.85 5.93 0.30
CA ASP A 71 -18.40 4.68 0.83
C ASP A 71 -17.34 3.79 1.54
N GLY A 72 -16.06 4.18 1.49
CA GLY A 72 -14.97 3.42 2.09
C GLY A 72 -14.61 2.14 1.32
N ALA A 73 -15.14 1.97 0.11
CA ALA A 73 -14.73 1.02 -0.88
C ALA A 73 -14.16 1.77 -2.10
N TYR A 74 -13.45 1.04 -2.97
CA TYR A 74 -13.00 1.58 -4.24
C TYR A 74 -13.54 0.72 -5.35
N SER A 75 -14.24 1.36 -6.28
CA SER A 75 -14.72 0.76 -7.52
C SER A 75 -13.71 0.97 -8.65
N LYS A 76 -13.93 0.29 -9.78
CA LYS A 76 -13.12 0.49 -10.98
C LYS A 76 -13.06 1.95 -11.42
N ASN A 77 -14.16 2.71 -11.33
CA ASN A 77 -14.18 4.10 -11.80
C ASN A 77 -13.38 5.04 -10.90
N GLU A 78 -13.06 4.60 -9.69
CA GLU A 78 -12.29 5.34 -8.69
C GLU A 78 -10.79 5.00 -8.76
N LEU A 79 -10.44 3.93 -9.47
CA LEU A 79 -9.06 3.52 -9.71
C LEU A 79 -8.34 4.54 -10.60
N VAL A 80 -7.22 5.04 -10.10
CA VAL A 80 -6.26 5.88 -10.84
C VAL A 80 -5.17 5.00 -11.45
N SER A 81 -4.53 4.17 -10.64
CA SER A 81 -3.47 3.28 -11.10
C SER A 81 -3.38 1.98 -10.28
N LEU A 82 -2.90 0.92 -10.92
CA LEU A 82 -2.74 -0.41 -10.36
C LEU A 82 -1.36 -0.96 -10.67
N LYS A 83 -0.65 -1.38 -9.63
CA LYS A 83 0.59 -2.14 -9.73
C LYS A 83 0.45 -3.47 -9.00
N ILE A 84 0.74 -4.58 -9.68
CA ILE A 84 0.72 -5.92 -9.09
C ILE A 84 1.73 -6.83 -9.78
N GLY A 85 2.71 -7.33 -9.03
CA GLY A 85 3.84 -8.06 -9.60
C GLY A 85 4.52 -7.23 -10.69
N ARG A 86 4.51 -7.76 -11.93
CA ARG A 86 5.05 -7.07 -13.12
C ARG A 86 4.03 -6.24 -13.90
N LEU A 87 2.77 -6.13 -13.45
CA LEU A 87 1.77 -5.25 -14.04
C LEU A 87 1.91 -3.86 -13.43
N ASN A 88 1.87 -2.85 -14.29
CA ASN A 88 1.74 -1.44 -13.93
C ASN A 88 0.82 -0.81 -14.96
N LEU A 89 -0.39 -0.47 -14.56
CA LEU A 89 -1.47 -0.07 -15.44
C LEU A 89 -2.19 1.15 -14.86
N GLU A 90 -2.56 2.06 -15.74
CA GLU A 90 -3.61 3.03 -15.47
C GLU A 90 -4.98 2.37 -15.72
N ASN A 91 -6.06 3.01 -15.28
CA ASN A 91 -7.43 2.52 -15.46
C ASN A 91 -7.95 2.74 -16.88
N VAL A 92 -7.27 2.12 -17.85
CA VAL A 92 -7.56 2.24 -19.28
C VAL A 92 -7.50 0.88 -19.96
N CYS A 93 -8.20 0.76 -21.09
CA CYS A 93 -8.15 -0.42 -21.95
C CYS A 93 -7.83 0.02 -23.37
N GLU A 94 -6.61 -0.23 -23.80
CA GLU A 94 -6.08 0.26 -25.07
C GLU A 94 -5.33 -0.83 -25.81
N SER A 95 -5.23 -0.67 -27.12
CA SER A 95 -4.42 -1.54 -27.97
C SER A 95 -3.82 -0.73 -29.11
N TYR A 96 -2.54 -0.98 -29.37
CA TYR A 96 -1.75 -0.30 -30.40
C TYR A 96 -1.03 -1.34 -31.25
N SER A 97 -0.92 -1.05 -32.54
CA SER A 97 -0.25 -1.92 -33.53
C SER A 97 0.45 -1.07 -34.58
N ASP A 98 1.77 -0.96 -34.49
CA ASP A 98 2.63 -0.30 -35.49
C ASP A 98 4.06 -0.86 -35.42
N GLY A 99 4.36 -1.87 -36.24
CA GLY A 99 5.61 -2.64 -36.14
C GLY A 99 5.74 -3.54 -34.90
N TYR A 100 4.91 -3.32 -33.87
CA TYR A 100 4.75 -4.14 -32.68
C TYR A 100 3.32 -4.01 -32.14
N PHE A 101 2.86 -5.02 -31.40
CA PHE A 101 1.54 -5.08 -30.78
C PHE A 101 1.63 -4.85 -29.28
N ILE A 102 0.83 -3.93 -28.73
CA ILE A 102 0.63 -3.76 -27.29
C ILE A 102 -0.87 -3.75 -27.02
N SER A 103 -1.31 -4.48 -26.00
CA SER A 103 -2.69 -4.43 -25.49
C SER A 103 -2.68 -4.52 -23.98
N TYR A 104 -3.39 -3.63 -23.30
CA TYR A 104 -3.55 -3.69 -21.86
C TYR A 104 -4.94 -3.26 -21.45
N CYS A 105 -5.42 -3.80 -20.34
CA CYS A 105 -6.73 -3.45 -19.82
C CYS A 105 -6.83 -3.84 -18.35
N VAL A 106 -7.41 -2.94 -17.54
CA VAL A 106 -8.03 -3.29 -16.27
C VAL A 106 -9.50 -3.59 -16.56
N LYS A 107 -9.87 -4.87 -16.59
CA LYS A 107 -11.25 -5.30 -16.88
C LYS A 107 -12.14 -5.10 -15.67
N ALA A 108 -11.70 -5.57 -14.50
CA ALA A 108 -12.40 -5.45 -13.23
C ALA A 108 -11.46 -4.97 -12.14
N PHE A 109 -11.97 -4.08 -11.29
CA PHE A 109 -11.32 -3.66 -10.07
C PHE A 109 -12.39 -3.36 -9.02
N SER A 110 -12.21 -3.89 -7.82
CA SER A 110 -12.90 -3.42 -6.63
C SER A 110 -12.07 -3.71 -5.39
N TYR A 111 -12.21 -2.87 -4.36
CA TYR A 111 -11.64 -3.11 -3.05
C TYR A 111 -12.60 -2.67 -1.96
N SER A 112 -12.79 -3.51 -0.94
CA SER A 112 -13.31 -3.08 0.36
C SER A 112 -12.62 -3.87 1.46
N ALA A 113 -12.62 -3.33 2.68
CA ALA A 113 -12.06 -4.04 3.83
C ALA A 113 -12.81 -5.35 4.14
N SER A 114 -14.10 -5.43 3.79
CA SER A 114 -14.95 -6.60 4.04
C SER A 114 -14.89 -7.67 2.94
N GLU A 115 -14.78 -7.27 1.68
CA GLU A 115 -14.82 -8.19 0.53
C GLU A 115 -13.43 -8.50 -0.04
N GLY A 116 -12.42 -7.72 0.34
CA GLY A 116 -11.06 -7.85 -0.18
C GLY A 116 -10.89 -7.16 -1.52
N LEU A 117 -9.87 -7.60 -2.26
CA LEU A 117 -9.44 -6.97 -3.52
C LEU A 117 -9.77 -7.85 -4.72
N THR A 118 -10.59 -7.36 -5.64
CA THR A 118 -10.85 -8.01 -6.93
C THR A 118 -10.10 -7.29 -8.03
N ILE A 119 -9.34 -8.04 -8.82
CA ILE A 119 -8.63 -7.52 -10.00
C ILE A 119 -8.82 -8.53 -11.13
N ASP A 120 -9.17 -8.05 -12.31
CA ASP A 120 -8.96 -8.74 -13.59
C ASP A 120 -8.25 -7.76 -14.51
N ALA A 121 -6.98 -8.02 -14.81
CA ALA A 121 -6.17 -7.14 -15.62
C ALA A 121 -5.15 -7.92 -16.45
N TYR A 122 -4.75 -7.33 -17.58
CA TYR A 122 -3.69 -7.89 -18.40
C TYR A 122 -2.89 -6.82 -19.13
N ARG A 123 -1.69 -7.23 -19.56
CA ARG A 123 -0.82 -6.52 -20.49
C ARG A 123 -0.16 -7.55 -21.41
N ASN A 124 -0.28 -7.34 -22.70
CA ASN A 124 0.34 -8.12 -23.75
C ASN A 124 1.20 -7.19 -24.59
N VAL A 125 2.42 -7.60 -24.88
CA VAL A 125 3.33 -6.95 -25.82
C VAL A 125 3.91 -8.02 -26.72
N SER A 126 3.90 -7.82 -28.02
CA SER A 126 4.50 -8.71 -29.00
C SER A 126 5.26 -7.89 -30.03
N VAL A 127 6.55 -8.17 -30.19
CA VAL A 127 7.47 -7.51 -31.12
C VAL A 127 8.28 -8.61 -31.80
N GLU A 128 8.06 -8.87 -33.08
CA GLU A 128 8.79 -9.88 -33.87
C GLU A 128 9.09 -11.18 -33.10
N TYR A 129 10.32 -11.35 -32.57
CA TYR A 129 10.80 -12.53 -31.85
C TYR A 129 10.67 -12.45 -30.31
N ASN A 130 10.04 -11.40 -29.77
CA ASN A 130 9.89 -11.18 -28.34
C ASN A 130 8.42 -10.93 -28.00
N ALA A 131 7.90 -11.62 -26.99
CA ALA A 131 6.61 -11.26 -26.41
C ALA A 131 6.62 -11.31 -24.89
N HIS A 132 5.80 -10.45 -24.30
CA HIS A 132 5.56 -10.34 -22.87
C HIS A 132 4.07 -10.38 -22.63
N TYR A 133 3.61 -11.39 -21.90
CA TYR A 133 2.25 -11.47 -21.41
C TYR A 133 2.24 -11.42 -19.90
N ASN A 134 1.38 -10.60 -19.34
CA ASN A 134 1.15 -10.55 -17.92
C ASN A 134 -0.35 -10.42 -17.67
N SER A 135 -0.90 -11.26 -16.81
CA SER A 135 -2.31 -11.22 -16.47
C SER A 135 -2.54 -11.67 -15.06
N VAL A 136 -3.51 -11.05 -14.42
CA VAL A 136 -3.97 -11.41 -13.09
C VAL A 136 -5.49 -11.45 -13.08
N LYS A 137 -6.01 -12.46 -12.40
CA LYS A 137 -7.41 -12.55 -12.02
C LYS A 137 -7.45 -13.03 -10.57
N THR A 138 -7.78 -12.15 -9.64
CA THR A 138 -7.72 -12.47 -8.21
C THR A 138 -8.58 -13.68 -7.89
N GLY A 139 -8.08 -14.59 -7.05
CA GLY A 139 -8.76 -15.83 -6.69
C GLY A 139 -8.59 -16.94 -7.73
N GLU A 140 -8.05 -16.64 -8.91
CA GLU A 140 -7.80 -17.63 -9.96
C GLU A 140 -6.31 -17.76 -10.26
N PHE A 141 -5.68 -16.73 -10.87
CA PHE A 141 -4.30 -16.84 -11.30
C PHE A 141 -3.55 -15.51 -11.43
N TYR A 142 -2.23 -15.63 -11.42
CA TYR A 142 -1.26 -14.62 -11.83
C TYR A 142 -0.31 -15.30 -12.79
N LYS A 143 -0.22 -14.78 -14.00
CA LYS A 143 0.58 -15.34 -15.08
C LYS A 143 1.48 -14.26 -15.63
N TYR A 144 2.77 -14.57 -15.66
CA TYR A 144 3.76 -13.80 -16.37
C TYR A 144 4.48 -14.72 -17.34
N THR A 145 4.53 -14.33 -18.60
CA THR A 145 5.25 -15.05 -19.63
C THR A 145 6.09 -14.06 -20.38
N TRP A 146 7.36 -14.39 -20.57
CA TRP A 146 8.24 -13.74 -21.50
C TRP A 146 8.84 -14.80 -22.39
N HIS A 147 8.92 -14.54 -23.68
CA HIS A 147 9.77 -15.29 -24.58
C HIS A 147 10.54 -14.32 -25.47
N GLY A 148 11.79 -14.66 -25.74
CA GLY A 148 12.64 -14.05 -26.74
C GLY A 148 13.17 -15.12 -27.69
N TYR A 149 14.12 -14.73 -28.55
CA TYR A 149 14.65 -15.59 -29.61
C TYR A 149 15.23 -16.93 -29.11
N ASP A 150 16.03 -16.93 -28.03
CA ASP A 150 16.71 -18.13 -27.51
C ASP A 150 16.24 -18.60 -26.13
N SER A 151 15.35 -17.86 -25.47
CA SER A 151 14.97 -18.18 -24.09
C SER A 151 13.58 -17.65 -23.74
N GLY A 152 13.01 -18.20 -22.67
CA GLY A 152 11.74 -17.76 -22.14
C GLY A 152 11.64 -18.00 -20.65
N HIS A 153 10.67 -17.34 -20.04
CA HIS A 153 10.35 -17.47 -18.65
C HIS A 153 8.83 -17.49 -18.48
N ILE A 154 8.34 -18.45 -17.69
CA ILE A 154 6.95 -18.53 -17.31
C ILE A 154 6.84 -18.58 -15.79
N THR A 155 5.98 -17.72 -15.27
CA THR A 155 5.47 -17.76 -13.91
C THR A 155 3.97 -18.00 -14.01
N SER A 156 3.47 -19.04 -13.37
CA SER A 156 2.03 -19.32 -13.30
C SER A 156 1.66 -19.66 -11.87
N TRP A 157 1.13 -18.69 -11.15
CA TRP A 157 0.66 -18.85 -9.78
C TRP A 157 -0.86 -18.94 -9.75
N THR A 158 -1.36 -19.87 -8.94
CA THR A 158 -2.78 -20.08 -8.71
C THR A 158 -3.08 -19.83 -7.24
N TRP A 159 -4.15 -19.08 -6.97
CA TRP A 159 -4.63 -18.87 -5.61
C TRP A 159 -5.11 -20.20 -5.05
N THR A 160 -4.87 -20.39 -3.75
CA THR A 160 -5.30 -21.57 -3.01
C THR A 160 -6.10 -21.12 -1.79
N PRO A 161 -6.85 -22.02 -1.13
CA PRO A 161 -7.47 -21.71 0.16
C PRO A 161 -6.47 -21.26 1.24
N GLU A 162 -5.18 -21.58 1.09
CA GLU A 162 -4.11 -21.20 2.01
C GLU A 162 -3.51 -19.82 1.69
N THR A 163 -3.88 -19.21 0.57
CA THR A 163 -3.35 -17.91 0.14
C THR A 163 -3.83 -16.80 1.07
N LYS A 164 -2.89 -16.09 1.70
CA LYS A 164 -3.19 -15.07 2.71
C LYS A 164 -3.26 -13.67 2.12
N PHE A 165 -4.40 -13.03 2.38
CA PHE A 165 -4.76 -11.62 2.23
C PHE A 165 -4.08 -10.65 3.21
N VAL A 166 -3.22 -9.69 2.80
CA VAL A 166 -2.87 -8.56 3.69
C VAL A 166 -2.88 -7.21 2.96
N THR A 167 -3.36 -6.18 3.65
CA THR A 167 -3.37 -4.78 3.18
C THR A 167 -2.73 -3.85 4.20
N SER A 168 -2.22 -2.73 3.72
CA SER A 168 -1.55 -1.71 4.51
C SER A 168 -1.62 -0.35 3.82
N THR A 169 -1.76 0.72 4.61
CA THR A 169 -1.66 2.11 4.12
C THR A 169 -0.22 2.60 4.02
N SER A 170 0.72 1.87 4.61
CA SER A 170 2.16 2.07 4.49
C SER A 170 2.76 1.04 3.52
N PRO A 171 3.81 1.37 2.76
CA PRO A 171 4.57 0.37 2.01
C PRO A 171 4.93 -0.81 2.91
N VAL A 172 4.60 -2.03 2.48
CA VAL A 172 4.93 -3.25 3.24
C VAL A 172 6.46 -3.35 3.31
N PRO A 173 7.09 -3.20 4.49
CA PRO A 173 8.54 -3.22 4.59
C PRO A 173 9.03 -4.61 4.22
N GLU A 174 9.98 -4.69 3.30
CA GLU A 174 10.68 -5.93 3.03
C GLU A 174 11.41 -6.39 4.31
N PRO A 175 11.55 -7.69 4.58
CA PRO A 175 12.26 -8.20 5.76
C PRO A 175 13.65 -7.56 5.97
N ALA A 176 14.33 -7.21 4.87
CA ALA A 176 15.63 -6.55 4.90
C ALA A 176 15.57 -5.14 5.53
N SER A 177 14.50 -4.38 5.33
CA SER A 177 14.36 -3.03 5.88
C SER A 177 14.26 -3.04 7.41
N ILE A 178 13.54 -4.02 7.96
CA ILE A 178 13.44 -4.22 9.42
C ILE A 178 14.79 -4.66 9.99
N ALA A 179 15.51 -5.56 9.29
CA ALA A 179 16.84 -5.98 9.70
C ALA A 179 17.83 -4.79 9.73
N MET A 180 17.81 -3.92 8.72
CA MET A 180 18.66 -2.72 8.67
C MET A 180 18.30 -1.70 9.74
N LEU A 181 17.00 -1.51 10.04
CA LEU A 181 16.57 -0.68 11.16
C LEU A 181 17.05 -1.24 12.51
N GLY A 182 16.92 -2.56 12.71
CA GLY A 182 17.41 -3.26 13.89
C GLY A 182 18.93 -3.14 14.06
N LEU A 183 19.69 -3.30 12.97
CA LEU A 183 21.15 -3.11 12.95
C LEU A 183 21.53 -1.65 13.26
N GLY A 184 20.82 -0.68 12.69
CA GLY A 184 21.04 0.75 12.97
C GLY A 184 20.81 1.09 14.45
N LEU A 185 19.72 0.61 15.04
CA LEU A 185 19.43 0.83 16.46
C LEU A 185 20.40 0.07 17.38
N GLY A 186 20.77 -1.17 17.02
CA GLY A 186 21.71 -1.98 17.78
C GLY A 186 23.12 -1.37 17.83
N THR A 187 23.61 -0.85 16.71
CA THR A 187 24.92 -0.19 16.64
C THR A 187 24.95 1.11 17.45
N LEU A 188 23.87 1.90 17.44
CA LEU A 188 23.75 3.11 18.26
C LEU A 188 23.76 2.81 19.76
N MET A 189 23.05 1.76 20.21
CA MET A 189 23.08 1.36 21.61
C MET A 189 24.45 0.85 22.06
N LEU A 190 25.15 0.08 21.22
CA LEU A 190 26.51 -0.38 21.49
C LEU A 190 27.51 0.79 21.54
N ALA A 191 27.39 1.76 20.64
CA ALA A 191 28.23 2.97 20.65
C ALA A 191 27.99 3.82 21.90
N ARG A 192 26.74 3.94 22.37
CA ARG A 192 26.40 4.66 23.61
C ARG A 192 26.96 3.96 24.85
N ARG A 193 26.97 2.62 24.87
CA ARG A 193 27.53 1.82 25.98
C ARG A 193 29.05 1.90 26.05
N ARG A 194 29.75 2.12 24.92
CA ARG A 194 31.21 2.29 24.87
C ARG A 194 31.69 3.70 25.21
N ARG A 195 30.79 4.70 25.23
CA ARG A 195 31.08 6.10 25.59
C ARG A 195 30.72 6.45 27.04
N ARG A 196 30.17 5.50 27.80
CA ARG A 196 30.01 5.57 29.26
C ARG A 196 31.08 4.71 29.89
#